data_AF-A0A832UKD0-F1
#
_entry.id   AF-A0A832UKD0-F1
#
_cell.length_a   1.000
_cell.length_b   1.000
_cell.length_c   1.000
_cell.angle_alpha   90.00
_cell.angle_beta   90.00
_cell.angle_gamma   90.00
#
_symmetry.space_group_name_H-M   'P 1'
#
loop_
_entity.id
_entity.type
_entity.pdbx_description
1 polymer ?
#
loop_
_entity_poly.entity_id
_entity_poly.type
_entity_poly.pdbx_seq_one_letter_code
_entity_poly.pdbx_strand_id
1 'polypeptide(L)'
;IQRIAEERASKKFPNMEVLNSYWVGQDGKLKYYEVILVDGHHPSIRADKNLKWLANATHRGRAERGKTSAGLKGRGMLTRGKGTEKTRPSIRSHANQGK
;
A
#
# COMPACT_ATOMS: atom_id res chain seq x y z
N ILE A 1 11.20 0.72 4.69
CA ILE A 1 11.86 0.17 3.48
C ILE A 1 10.86 -0.56 2.59
N GLN A 2 10.08 -1.51 3.11
CA GLN A 2 9.04 -2.22 2.32
C GLN A 2 8.12 -1.30 1.51
N ARG A 3 7.54 -0.26 2.12
CA ARG A 3 6.72 0.75 1.42
C ARG A 3 7.47 1.43 0.26
N ILE A 4 8.77 1.68 0.40
CA ILE A 4 9.59 2.29 -0.65
C ILE A 4 9.72 1.33 -1.83
N ALA A 5 9.80 0.02 -1.59
CA ALA A 5 9.80 -0.97 -2.65
C ALA A 5 8.44 -1.00 -3.40
N GLU A 6 7.32 -0.93 -2.67
CA GLU A 6 5.97 -0.83 -3.27
C GLU A 6 5.83 0.41 -4.16
N GLU A 7 6.25 1.58 -3.68
CA GLU A 7 6.19 2.84 -4.44
C GLU A 7 7.10 2.81 -5.68
N ARG A 8 8.30 2.23 -5.57
CA ARG A 8 9.21 2.04 -6.72
C ARG A 8 8.61 1.13 -7.80
N ALA A 9 7.98 0.02 -7.38
CA ALA A 9 7.31 -0.90 -8.29
C ALA A 9 6.09 -0.24 -8.97
N SER A 10 5.26 0.47 -8.20
CA SER A 10 4.12 1.23 -8.71
C SER A 10 4.54 2.26 -9.77
N LYS A 11 5.61 3.03 -9.49
CA LYS A 11 6.15 4.01 -10.45
C LYS A 11 6.69 3.36 -11.73
N LYS A 12 7.23 2.14 -11.64
CA LYS A 12 7.75 1.40 -12.80
C LYS A 12 6.63 0.84 -13.68
N PHE A 13 5.50 0.45 -13.09
CA PHE A 13 4.35 -0.14 -13.76
C PHE A 13 3.08 0.72 -13.55
N PRO A 14 2.97 1.88 -14.23
CA PRO A 14 1.92 2.89 -13.95
C PRO A 14 0.50 2.46 -14.36
N ASN A 15 0.38 1.40 -15.17
CA ASN A 15 -0.89 0.81 -15.59
C ASN A 15 -1.44 -0.20 -14.57
N MET A 16 -0.63 -0.63 -13.61
CA MET A 16 -0.99 -1.63 -12.61
C MET A 16 -1.08 -1.00 -11.21
N GLU A 17 -1.84 -1.64 -10.32
CA GLU A 17 -1.96 -1.22 -8.93
C GLU A 17 -1.33 -2.26 -8.00
N VAL A 18 -0.59 -1.78 -7.00
CA VAL A 18 0.01 -2.65 -5.98
C VAL A 18 -1.09 -3.26 -5.12
N LEU A 19 -1.11 -4.58 -4.96
CA LEU A 19 -1.99 -5.27 -4.01
C LEU A 19 -1.35 -5.37 -2.62
N ASN A 20 -0.14 -5.92 -2.54
CA ASN A 20 0.64 -6.04 -1.30
C ASN A 20 2.11 -6.37 -1.62
N SER A 21 2.93 -6.56 -0.59
CA SER A 21 4.32 -7.00 -0.74
C SER A 21 4.78 -7.88 0.43
N TYR A 22 5.86 -8.62 0.24
CA TYR A 22 6.52 -9.39 1.29
C TYR A 22 8.05 -9.36 1.17
N TRP A 23 8.71 -9.66 2.29
CA TRP A 23 10.17 -9.73 2.36
C TRP A 23 10.67 -11.07 1.83
N VAL A 24 11.76 -11.04 1.07
CA VAL A 24 12.34 -12.24 0.43
C VAL A 24 13.73 -12.52 0.97
N GLY A 25 14.51 -11.47 1.25
CA GLY A 25 15.89 -11.62 1.67
C GLY A 25 16.54 -10.27 1.95
N GLN A 26 17.72 -10.31 2.55
CA GLN A 26 18.57 -9.14 2.68
C GLN A 26 20.04 -9.56 2.62
N ASP A 27 20.86 -8.69 2.05
CA ASP A 27 22.31 -8.75 2.20
C ASP A 27 22.77 -7.60 3.12
N GLY A 28 24.08 -7.40 3.30
CA GLY A 28 24.61 -6.34 4.17
C GLY A 28 24.31 -4.91 3.69
N LYS A 29 23.88 -4.72 2.44
CA LYS A 29 23.65 -3.42 1.80
C LYS A 29 22.20 -3.20 1.37
N LEU A 30 21.48 -4.25 0.98
CA LEU A 30 20.19 -4.21 0.29
C LEU A 30 19.18 -5.14 0.97
N LYS A 31 17.91 -4.76 0.84
CA LYS A 31 16.76 -5.57 1.25
C LYS A 31 15.87 -5.80 0.04
N TYR A 32 15.49 -7.05 -0.18
CA TYR A 32 14.71 -7.48 -1.32
C TYR A 32 13.28 -7.78 -0.88
N TYR A 33 12.33 -7.37 -1.71
CA TYR A 33 10.91 -7.56 -1.51
C TYR A 33 10.27 -7.98 -2.83
N GLU A 34 9.30 -8.88 -2.75
CA GLU A 34 8.41 -9.19 -3.85
C GLU A 34 7.14 -8.36 -3.69
N VAL A 35 6.76 -7.67 -4.77
CA VAL A 35 5.59 -6.78 -4.82
C VAL A 35 4.57 -7.41 -5.76
N ILE A 36 3.36 -7.61 -5.26
CA ILE A 36 2.25 -8.16 -6.02
C ILE A 36 1.50 -6.99 -6.67
N LEU A 37 1.47 -6.95 -8.00
CA LEU A 37 0.74 -5.97 -8.80
C LEU A 37 -0.44 -6.63 -9.50
N VAL A 38 -1.48 -5.84 -9.76
CA VAL A 38 -2.69 -6.29 -10.46
C VAL A 38 -3.06 -5.27 -11.53
N ASP A 39 -3.36 -5.74 -12.73
CA ASP A 39 -3.89 -4.92 -13.80
C ASP A 39 -5.43 -4.79 -13.70
N GLY A 40 -5.91 -3.59 -13.35
CA GLY A 40 -7.34 -3.29 -13.27
C GLY A 40 -8.06 -3.15 -14.62
N HIS A 41 -7.32 -3.08 -15.74
CA HIS A 41 -7.91 -3.01 -17.08
C HIS A 41 -8.22 -4.40 -17.64
N HIS A 42 -7.61 -5.46 -17.09
CA HIS A 42 -7.79 -6.81 -17.57
C HIS A 42 -9.22 -7.34 -17.28
N PRO A 43 -9.93 -7.92 -18.26
CA PRO A 43 -11.31 -8.38 -18.09
C PRO A 43 -11.46 -9.43 -16.99
N SER A 44 -10.50 -10.35 -16.86
CA SER A 44 -10.52 -11.36 -15.78
C SER A 44 -10.52 -10.74 -14.37
N ILE A 45 -9.79 -9.64 -14.16
CA ILE A 45 -9.77 -8.95 -12.87
C ILE A 45 -11.08 -8.21 -12.61
N ARG A 46 -11.68 -7.63 -13.65
CA ARG A 46 -12.98 -6.94 -13.54
C ARG A 46 -14.13 -7.90 -13.25
N ALA A 47 -14.06 -9.11 -13.80
CA ALA A 47 -15.05 -10.18 -13.56
C ALA A 47 -14.88 -10.84 -12.18
N ASP A 48 -13.66 -10.87 -11.63
CA ASP A 48 -13.36 -11.50 -10.35
C ASP A 48 -14.00 -10.75 -9.16
N LYS A 49 -14.84 -11.44 -8.39
CA LYS A 49 -15.53 -10.86 -7.21
C LYS A 49 -14.58 -10.43 -6.10
N ASN A 50 -13.41 -11.06 -5.97
CA ASN A 50 -12.42 -10.83 -4.91
C ASN A 50 -11.45 -9.69 -5.24
N LEU A 51 -11.12 -9.51 -6.52
CA LEU A 51 -10.09 -8.56 -6.97
C LEU A 51 -10.65 -7.32 -7.67
N LYS A 52 -11.90 -7.36 -8.19
CA LYS A 52 -12.49 -6.24 -8.94
C LYS A 52 -12.43 -4.89 -8.25
N TRP A 53 -12.45 -4.85 -6.92
CA TRP A 53 -12.42 -3.60 -6.17
C TRP A 53 -11.16 -2.78 -6.49
N LEU A 54 -10.04 -3.44 -6.77
CA LEU A 54 -8.77 -2.80 -7.08
C LEU A 54 -8.78 -2.08 -8.43
N ALA A 55 -9.68 -2.47 -9.34
CA ALA A 55 -9.84 -1.84 -10.66
C ALA A 55 -10.55 -0.48 -10.62
N ASN A 56 -11.20 -0.11 -9.50
CA ASN A 56 -11.89 1.17 -9.41
C ASN A 56 -10.91 2.34 -9.29
N ALA A 57 -11.23 3.48 -9.92
CA ALA A 57 -10.39 4.68 -9.92
C ALA A 57 -10.04 5.21 -8.52
N THR A 58 -10.87 4.96 -7.50
CA THR A 58 -10.63 5.36 -6.10
C THR A 58 -9.40 4.69 -5.49
N HIS A 59 -9.02 3.51 -6.01
CA HIS A 59 -7.86 2.74 -5.58
C HIS A 59 -6.59 3.09 -6.36
N ARG A 60 -6.68 3.94 -7.38
CA ARG A 60 -5.50 4.39 -8.13
C ARG A 60 -4.45 5.03 -7.22
N GLY A 61 -3.18 4.69 -7.40
CA GLY A 61 -2.07 5.20 -6.61
C GLY A 61 -2.23 4.90 -5.10
N ARG A 62 -2.62 3.66 -4.76
CA ARG A 62 -2.84 3.29 -3.35
C ARG A 62 -1.54 3.11 -2.55
N ALA A 63 -0.45 2.71 -3.20
CA ALA A 63 0.85 2.53 -2.56
C ALA A 63 1.41 3.86 -2.05
N GLU A 64 1.35 4.89 -2.91
CA GLU A 64 1.82 6.26 -2.67
C GLU A 64 1.02 6.94 -1.56
N ARG A 65 -0.28 6.65 -1.48
CA ARG A 65 -1.17 7.14 -0.42
C ARG A 65 -1.07 6.35 0.89
N GLY A 66 -0.22 5.33 0.95
CA GLY A 66 -0.04 4.48 2.14
C GLY A 66 -1.31 3.71 2.52
N LYS A 67 -2.03 3.17 1.52
CA LYS A 67 -3.22 2.30 1.70
C LYS A 67 -2.90 0.81 1.59
N THR A 68 -1.63 0.44 1.37
CA THR A 68 -1.11 -0.93 1.47
C THR A 68 -0.94 -1.34 2.93
N SER A 69 -0.72 -2.63 3.21
CA SER A 69 -0.43 -3.11 4.57
C SER A 69 0.81 -2.41 5.16
N ALA A 70 1.89 -2.32 4.37
CA ALA A 70 3.11 -1.62 4.76
C ALA A 70 2.86 -0.12 5.00
N GLY A 71 2.03 0.52 4.18
CA GLY A 71 1.61 1.91 4.36
C GLY A 71 0.79 2.15 5.63
N LEU A 72 -0.20 1.30 5.91
CA LEU A 72 -1.03 1.37 7.11
C LEU A 72 -0.21 1.13 8.39
N LYS A 73 0.75 0.20 8.35
CA LYS A 73 1.73 -0.02 9.42
C LYS A 73 2.59 1.21 9.65
N GLY A 74 3.13 1.79 8.58
CA GLY A 74 3.94 3.01 8.65
C GLY A 74 3.20 4.21 9.21
N ARG A 75 1.88 4.31 9.01
CA ARG A 75 1.02 5.38 9.53
C ARG A 75 0.50 5.14 10.95
N GLY A 76 0.86 4.02 11.59
CA GLY A 76 0.37 3.68 12.92
C GLY A 76 -1.14 3.42 12.98
N MET A 77 -1.73 2.83 11.93
CA MET A 77 -3.18 2.61 11.79
C MET A 77 -3.62 1.14 11.80
N LEU A 78 -2.70 0.20 12.12
CA LEU A 78 -3.02 -1.23 12.18
C LEU A 78 -3.96 -1.59 13.33
N THR A 79 -3.83 -0.91 14.47
CA THR A 79 -4.65 -1.15 15.66
C THR A 79 -5.72 -0.07 15.84
N ARG A 80 -6.62 -0.27 16.81
CA ARG A 80 -7.62 0.70 17.25
C ARG A 80 -7.57 0.80 18.78
N GLY A 81 -7.94 1.95 19.31
CA GLY A 81 -7.97 2.23 20.76
C GLY A 81 -6.85 3.15 21.20
N LYS A 82 -6.38 2.95 22.44
CA LYS A 82 -5.38 3.81 23.07
C LYS A 82 -4.08 3.87 22.23
N GLY A 83 -3.59 5.08 21.96
CA GLY A 83 -2.41 5.34 21.14
C GLY A 83 -2.70 5.57 19.64
N THR A 84 -3.97 5.52 19.21
CA THR A 84 -4.39 5.81 17.82
C THR A 84 -5.21 7.09 17.68
N GLU A 85 -5.34 7.86 18.75
CA GLU A 85 -6.14 9.10 18.84
C GLU A 85 -5.67 10.15 17.83
N LYS A 86 -4.36 10.19 17.55
CA LYS A 86 -3.73 11.15 16.62
C LYS A 86 -3.36 10.55 15.26
N THR A 87 -3.58 9.25 15.03
CA THR A 87 -3.26 8.60 13.74
C THR A 87 -4.50 8.36 12.87
N ARG A 88 -5.70 8.31 13.47
CA ARG A 88 -6.99 8.09 12.77
C ARG A 88 -7.87 9.34 12.81
N PRO A 89 -8.61 9.70 11.74
CA PRO A 89 -8.74 8.98 10.46
C PRO A 89 -7.52 9.16 9.54
N SER A 90 -6.73 10.21 9.77
CA SER A 90 -5.46 10.46 9.08
C SER A 90 -4.50 11.24 9.99
N ILE A 91 -3.21 11.21 9.69
CA ILE A 91 -2.20 12.00 10.42
C ILE A 91 -2.39 13.50 10.16
N ARG A 92 -2.73 13.87 8.91
CA ARG A 92 -2.93 15.27 8.50
C ARG A 92 -4.12 15.94 9.17
N SER A 93 -5.20 15.20 9.43
CA SER A 93 -6.36 15.73 10.17
C SER A 93 -6.03 16.08 11.63
N HIS A 94 -4.93 15.55 12.17
CA HIS A 94 -4.42 15.83 13.52
C HIS A 94 -3.17 16.71 13.50
N ALA A 95 -3.10 17.66 12.56
CA ALA A 95 -1.98 18.60 12.41
C ALA A 95 -0.59 17.93 12.35
N ASN A 96 -0.51 16.73 11.78
CA ASN A 96 0.71 15.91 11.71
C ASN A 96 1.36 15.57 13.06
N GLN A 97 0.57 15.52 14.13
CA GLN A 97 1.04 15.11 15.45
C GLN A 97 1.10 13.59 15.64
N GLY A 98 0.66 12.84 14.62
CA GLY A 98 0.71 11.38 14.57
C GLY A 98 2.09 10.85 14.16
N LYS A 99 2.28 9.56 14.41
CA LYS A 99 3.53 8.80 14.31
C LYS A 99 4.05 8.60 12.89
#